data_AF-A0A7W1YUF3-F1
#
_entry.id   AF-A0A7W1YUF3-F1
#
_cell.length_a   1.000
_cell.length_b   1.000
_cell.length_c   1.000
_cell.angle_alpha   90.00
_cell.angle_beta   90.00
_cell.angle_gamma   90.00
#
_symmetry.space_group_name_H-M   'P 1'
#
loop_
_entity.id
_entity.type
_entity.pdbx_description
1 polymer ?
#
loop_
_entity_poly.entity_id
_entity_poly.type
_entity_poly.pdbx_seq_one_letter_code
_entity_poly.pdbx_strand_id
1 'polypeptide(L)'
;MVLRPSRDDFRALARTHSVVPVWREVLGDLITPVAAFARVVGDGPGFLLESVEQGRRWSRFSFVGRNPLATLIARPGRSVLELDGTLPASVPLDAGML
;
A
#
# COMPACT_ATOMS: atom_id res chain seq x y z
N MET A 1 -2.70 -13.51 -18.02
CA MET A 1 -2.59 -12.62 -16.84
C MET A 1 -1.12 -12.31 -16.61
N VAL A 2 -0.70 -11.05 -16.73
CA VAL A 2 0.74 -10.71 -16.83
C VAL A 2 1.13 -9.75 -15.71
N LEU A 3 2.25 -10.02 -15.04
CA LEU A 3 2.84 -9.13 -14.05
C LEU A 3 3.45 -7.90 -14.74
N ARG A 4 3.42 -6.77 -14.05
CA ARG A 4 3.98 -5.49 -14.47
C ARG A 4 4.73 -4.86 -13.29
N PRO A 5 5.89 -4.23 -13.50
CA PRO A 5 6.70 -4.28 -14.73
C PRO A 5 7.23 -5.70 -15.01
N SER A 6 7.82 -5.92 -16.20
CA SER A 6 8.59 -7.16 -16.43
C SER A 6 9.82 -7.19 -15.50
N ARG A 7 10.50 -8.35 -15.40
CA ARG A 7 11.69 -8.46 -14.54
C ARG A 7 12.81 -7.50 -14.96
N ASP A 8 13.01 -7.32 -16.26
CA ASP A 8 14.08 -6.46 -16.77
C ASP A 8 13.70 -4.99 -16.66
N ASP A 9 12.42 -4.64 -16.87
CA ASP A 9 11.90 -3.30 -16.61
C ASP A 9 11.98 -2.93 -15.12
N PHE A 10 11.67 -3.89 -14.22
CA PHE A 10 11.82 -3.70 -12.78
C PHE A 10 13.27 -3.34 -12.43
N ARG A 11 14.24 -4.10 -12.95
CA ARG A 11 15.66 -3.82 -12.75
C ARG A 11 16.06 -2.46 -13.29
N ALA A 12 15.45 -2.03 -14.41
CA ALA A 12 15.71 -0.72 -14.97
C ALA A 12 15.19 0.41 -14.07
N LEU A 13 13.94 0.31 -13.61
CA LEU A 13 13.30 1.29 -12.73
C LEU A 13 13.99 1.37 -11.35
N ALA A 14 14.41 0.22 -10.81
CA ALA A 14 15.05 0.13 -9.50
C ALA A 14 16.43 0.81 -9.43
N ARG A 15 17.04 1.17 -10.57
CA ARG A 15 18.29 1.94 -10.58
C ARG A 15 18.09 3.39 -10.13
N THR A 16 16.89 3.94 -10.28
CA THR A 16 16.60 5.36 -10.03
C THR A 16 15.47 5.59 -9.03
N HIS A 17 14.75 4.54 -8.62
CA HIS A 17 13.64 4.64 -7.69
C HIS A 17 13.89 3.72 -6.48
N SER A 18 13.66 4.26 -5.27
CA SER A 18 13.74 3.51 -4.02
C SER A 18 12.56 2.53 -3.84
N VAL A 19 11.43 2.80 -4.50
CA VAL A 19 10.23 1.96 -4.47
C VAL A 19 9.73 1.75 -5.90
N VAL A 20 9.54 0.49 -6.30
CA VAL A 20 8.99 0.11 -7.60
C VAL A 20 7.82 -0.85 -7.38
N PRO A 21 6.56 -0.47 -7.69
CA PRO A 21 5.41 -1.34 -7.49
C PRO A 21 5.39 -2.47 -8.52
N VAL A 22 5.28 -3.70 -8.05
CA VAL A 22 5.00 -4.87 -8.89
C VAL A 22 3.54 -5.24 -8.72
N TRP A 23 2.80 -5.24 -9.82
CA TRP A 23 1.35 -5.36 -9.84
C TRP A 23 0.86 -6.20 -11.01
N ARG A 24 -0.43 -6.54 -10.95
CA ARG A 24 -1.18 -7.10 -12.07
C ARG A 24 -2.64 -6.73 -11.91
N GLU A 25 -3.34 -6.68 -13.03
CA GLU A 25 -4.80 -6.60 -13.04
C GLU A 25 -5.41 -8.00 -12.91
N VAL A 26 -6.49 -8.07 -12.15
CA VAL A 26 -7.28 -9.28 -11.92
C VAL A 26 -8.75 -8.96 -12.19
N LEU A 27 -9.52 -9.92 -12.70
CA LEU A 27 -10.96 -9.75 -12.83
C LEU A 27 -11.60 -9.75 -11.43
N GLY A 28 -12.37 -8.71 -11.14
CA GLY A 28 -13.03 -8.51 -9.85
C GLY A 28 -14.48 -8.05 -9.98
N ASP A 29 -15.12 -8.35 -11.10
CA ASP A 29 -16.51 -8.00 -11.43
C ASP A 29 -17.54 -8.46 -10.38
N LEU A 30 -17.27 -9.59 -9.71
CA LEU A 30 -18.10 -10.14 -8.64
C LEU A 30 -17.56 -9.86 -7.23
N ILE A 31 -16.56 -8.99 -7.10
CA ILE A 31 -15.88 -8.73 -5.83
C ILE A 31 -16.14 -7.28 -5.42
N THR A 32 -16.90 -7.09 -4.34
CA THR A 32 -17.02 -5.78 -3.70
C THR A 32 -15.74 -5.47 -2.92
N PRO A 33 -15.40 -4.18 -2.70
CA PRO A 33 -14.22 -3.81 -1.91
C PRO A 33 -14.19 -4.44 -0.51
N VAL A 34 -15.33 -4.51 0.18
CA VAL A 34 -15.44 -5.18 1.49
C VAL A 34 -15.15 -6.68 1.38
N ALA A 35 -15.65 -7.36 0.34
CA ALA A 35 -15.34 -8.77 0.10
C ALA A 35 -13.85 -8.99 -0.25
N ALA A 36 -13.24 -8.06 -1.01
CA ALA A 36 -11.81 -8.08 -1.28
C ALA A 36 -11.00 -7.92 0.01
N PHE A 37 -11.37 -6.96 0.87
CA PHE A 37 -10.73 -6.77 2.18
C PHE A 37 -10.81 -8.03 3.03
N ALA A 38 -12.00 -8.60 3.22
CA ALA A 38 -12.18 -9.80 4.04
C ALA A 38 -11.34 -10.99 3.54
N ARG A 39 -11.24 -11.18 2.21
CA ARG A 39 -10.46 -12.27 1.60
C ARG A 39 -8.96 -12.04 1.65
N VAL A 40 -8.52 -10.80 1.43
CA VAL A 40 -7.09 -10.48 1.33
C VAL A 40 -6.50 -10.26 2.72
N VAL A 41 -7.18 -9.56 3.61
CA VAL A 41 -6.66 -9.19 4.94
C VAL A 41 -6.97 -10.26 5.99
N GLY A 42 -8.18 -10.82 5.98
CA GLY A 42 -8.64 -11.74 7.02
C GLY A 42 -8.66 -11.09 8.40
N ASP A 43 -8.24 -11.82 9.44
CA ASP A 43 -8.17 -11.35 10.83
C ASP A 43 -6.86 -10.60 11.16
N GLY A 44 -5.98 -10.40 10.16
CA GLY A 44 -4.71 -9.71 10.32
C GLY A 44 -4.81 -8.18 10.28
N PRO A 45 -3.72 -7.46 10.59
CA PRO A 45 -3.70 -6.01 10.46
C PRO A 45 -3.79 -5.58 8.99
N GLY A 46 -4.68 -4.62 8.73
CA GLY A 46 -4.87 -4.04 7.41
C GLY A 46 -5.86 -2.89 7.42
N PHE A 47 -6.12 -2.33 6.25
CA PHE A 47 -7.09 -1.25 6.07
C PHE A 47 -7.90 -1.43 4.79
N LEU A 48 -9.10 -0.85 4.80
CA LEU A 48 -9.92 -0.57 3.63
C LEU A 48 -10.21 0.93 3.62
N LEU A 49 -9.83 1.62 2.54
CA LEU A 49 -10.15 3.01 2.32
C LEU A 49 -11.11 3.13 1.15
N GLU A 50 -12.27 3.72 1.40
CA GLU A 50 -13.28 4.02 0.40
C GLU A 50 -13.63 5.50 0.48
N SER A 51 -13.88 6.11 -0.68
CA SER A 51 -14.29 7.52 -0.76
C SER A 51 -15.73 7.63 -1.20
N VAL A 52 -16.50 8.43 -0.46
CA VAL A 52 -17.89 8.77 -0.75
C VAL A 52 -17.93 10.25 -1.06
N GLU A 53 -18.18 10.62 -2.32
CA GLU A 53 -18.49 12.00 -2.68
C GLU A 53 -19.95 12.29 -2.34
N GLN A 54 -20.22 13.48 -1.79
CA GLN A 54 -21.49 13.88 -1.19
C GLN A 54 -22.74 13.45 -2.00
N GLY A 55 -23.27 12.29 -1.63
CA GLY A 55 -24.65 11.88 -1.85
C GLY A 55 -24.97 11.09 -3.12
N ARG A 56 -24.11 10.97 -4.14
CA ARG A 56 -24.56 10.35 -5.43
C ARG A 56 -23.56 9.50 -6.21
N ARG A 57 -22.27 9.45 -5.85
CA ARG A 57 -21.31 8.63 -6.60
C ARG A 57 -20.22 8.09 -5.68
N TRP A 58 -20.07 6.77 -5.65
CA TRP A 58 -18.85 6.17 -5.11
C TRP A 58 -17.67 6.55 -6.00
N SER A 59 -16.52 6.80 -5.37
CA SER A 59 -15.27 6.97 -6.08
C SER A 59 -14.96 5.74 -6.94
N ARG A 60 -14.18 5.93 -8.00
CA ARG A 60 -13.77 4.86 -8.92
C ARG A 60 -12.90 3.80 -8.25
N PHE A 61 -12.26 4.12 -7.13
CA PHE A 61 -11.27 3.27 -6.49
C PHE A 61 -11.53 3.09 -4.99
N SER A 62 -11.31 1.87 -4.51
CA SER A 62 -11.14 1.52 -3.11
C SER A 62 -9.74 0.93 -2.93
N PHE A 63 -9.10 1.18 -1.79
CA PHE A 63 -7.74 0.70 -1.49
C PHE A 63 -7.77 -0.30 -0.35
N VAL A 64 -7.19 -1.48 -0.57
CA VAL A 64 -7.00 -2.51 0.45
C VAL A 64 -5.50 -2.67 0.71
N GLY A 65 -5.10 -2.54 1.97
CA GLY A 65 -3.71 -2.75 2.40
C GLY A 65 -3.64 -3.80 3.50
N ARG A 66 -2.59 -4.62 3.46
CA ARG A 66 -2.25 -5.61 4.48
C ARG A 66 -0.75 -5.75 4.62
N ASN A 67 -0.31 -6.37 5.72
CA ASN A 67 1.10 -6.71 5.95
C ASN A 67 2.03 -5.51 5.67
N PRO A 68 1.85 -4.36 6.35
CA PRO A 68 2.76 -3.23 6.15
C PRO A 68 4.19 -3.65 6.51
N LEU A 69 5.15 -3.13 5.76
CA LEU A 69 6.58 -3.37 6.02
C LEU A 69 7.01 -2.79 7.37
N ALA A 70 6.47 -1.62 7.71
CA ALA A 70 6.60 -1.00 9.00
C ALA A 70 5.43 -0.04 9.29
N THR A 71 5.18 0.25 10.56
CA THR A 71 4.21 1.22 11.07
C THR A 71 4.95 2.26 11.90
N LEU A 72 4.80 3.54 11.54
CA LEU A 72 5.32 4.66 12.33
C LEU A 72 4.24 5.19 13.25
N ILE A 73 4.55 5.34 14.54
CA ILE A 73 3.60 5.74 15.58
C ILE A 73 4.16 6.99 16.29
N ALA A 74 3.40 8.09 16.23
CA ALA A 74 3.65 9.29 17.02
C ALA A 74 2.75 9.27 18.27
N ARG A 75 3.32 9.57 19.44
CA ARG A 75 2.57 9.69 20.69
C ARG A 75 2.71 11.09 21.28
N PRO A 76 1.64 11.67 21.85
CA PRO A 76 1.73 12.94 22.57
C PRO A 76 2.81 12.90 23.65
N GLY A 77 3.63 13.94 23.73
CA GLY A 77 4.72 14.06 24.71
C GLY A 77 5.99 13.26 24.39
N ARG A 78 6.06 12.56 23.25
CA ARG A 78 7.30 11.93 22.76
C ARG A 78 7.86 12.72 21.58
N SER A 79 9.15 13.01 21.62
CA SER A 79 9.90 13.66 20.52
C SER A 79 10.41 12.68 19.47
N VAL A 80 10.21 11.37 19.67
CA VAL A 80 10.70 10.30 18.81
C VAL A 80 9.52 9.46 18.29
N LEU A 81 9.56 9.08 17.02
CA LEU A 81 8.59 8.16 16.41
C LEU A 81 8.93 6.72 16.81
N GLU A 82 7.92 5.97 17.22
CA GLU A 82 8.04 4.52 17.40
C GLU A 82 7.90 3.85 16.03
N LEU A 83 8.76 2.87 15.74
CA LEU A 83 8.71 2.07 14.52
C LEU A 83 8.40 0.63 14.91
N ASP A 84 7.29 0.11 14.41
CA ASP A 84 7.00 -1.32 14.42
C ASP A 84 7.30 -1.90 13.03
N GLY A 85 8.02 -3.03 12.94
CA GLY A 85 8.52 -3.58 11.68
C GLY A 85 9.94 -3.14 11.31
N THR A 86 10.36 -3.36 10.05
CA THR A 86 11.74 -3.11 9.61
C THR A 86 11.74 -2.35 8.29
N LEU A 87 12.31 -1.14 8.30
CA LEU A 87 12.56 -0.39 7.08
C LEU A 87 13.84 -0.90 6.40
N PRO A 88 13.86 -1.05 5.06
CA PRO A 88 15.07 -1.34 4.33
C PRO A 88 16.11 -0.26 4.57
N ALA A 89 17.38 -0.65 4.73
CA ALA A 89 18.49 0.29 4.95
C ALA A 89 18.64 1.33 3.83
N SER A 90 18.09 1.06 2.65
CA SER A 90 18.10 1.96 1.50
C SER A 90 17.01 3.04 1.54
N VAL A 91 16.11 3.04 2.51
CA VAL A 91 15.07 4.07 2.63
C VAL A 91 15.69 5.34 3.21
N PRO A 92 15.71 6.46 2.46
CA PRO A 92 16.19 7.73 2.99
C PRO A 92 15.25 8.24 4.08
N LEU A 93 15.79 8.67 5.22
CA LEU A 93 15.02 9.15 6.37
C LEU A 93 14.88 10.68 6.40
N ASP A 94 15.61 11.37 5.52
CA ASP A 94 15.78 12.83 5.48
C ASP A 94 15.24 13.46 4.18
N ALA A 95 14.88 12.65 3.18
CA ALA A 95 14.42 13.13 1.88
C ALA A 95 12.89 13.26 1.74
N GLY A 96 12.12 12.88 2.78
CA GLY A 96 10.66 12.75 2.66
C GLY A 96 10.25 11.57 1.77
N MET A 97 8.93 11.27 1.72
CA MET A 97 8.39 10.16 0.92
C MET A 97 7.63 10.62 -0.35
N LEU A 98 7.78 11.88 -0.75
CA LEU A 98 7.15 12.48 -1.94
C LEU A 98 8.20 12.89 -2.97
#